data_AF-A0AAW2S5E8-F1
#
_entry.id   AF-A0AAW2S5E8-F1
#
_cell.length_a   1.000
_cell.length_b   1.000
_cell.length_c   1.000
_cell.angle_alpha   90.00
_cell.angle_beta   90.00
_cell.angle_gamma   90.00
#
_symmetry.space_group_name_H-M   'P 1'
#
loop_
_entity.id
_entity.type
_entity.pdbx_description
1 polymer ?
#
loop_
_entity_poly.entity_id
_entity_poly.type
_entity_poly.pdbx_seq_one_letter_code
_entity_poly.pdbx_strand_id
1 'polypeptide(L)'
;MSSDMNIAFMAATTCVQRTVWRIGVADWTTGRRYVRIGGVLGRPGAETVREWFKIEKYGKGYKIGYCPSVCSECRVECGEVGVFVEDGRRWLGLGGQPLVIAFKKVVIKPLEVKF
;
A
#
# COMPACT_ATOMS: atom_id res chain seq x y z
N MET A 1 -4.51 -13.63 12.81
CA MET A 1 -3.76 -12.50 13.40
C MET A 1 -3.13 -11.74 12.24
N SER A 2 -3.37 -10.44 12.14
CA SER A 2 -2.97 -9.57 11.03
C SER A 2 -2.29 -8.36 11.64
N SER A 3 -1.06 -8.05 11.22
CA SER A 3 -0.23 -6.99 11.80
C SER A 3 -0.13 -5.79 10.87
N ASP A 4 -0.05 -4.59 11.46
CA ASP A 4 0.21 -3.37 10.71
C ASP A 4 1.64 -3.40 10.13
N MET A 5 1.76 -3.12 8.84
CA MET A 5 3.06 -3.03 8.16
C MET A 5 3.08 -1.94 7.09
N ASN A 6 4.26 -1.41 6.81
CA ASN A 6 4.48 -0.58 5.63
C ASN A 6 4.80 -1.47 4.42
N ILE A 7 4.34 -1.08 3.23
CA ILE A 7 4.70 -1.70 1.95
C ILE A 7 5.52 -0.68 1.17
N ALA A 8 6.63 -1.09 0.56
CA ALA A 8 7.47 -0.20 -0.23
C ALA A 8 8.09 -0.93 -1.42
N PHE A 9 8.32 -0.22 -2.52
CA PHE A 9 9.11 -0.76 -3.63
C PHE A 9 10.61 -0.60 -3.36
N MET A 10 11.37 -1.68 -3.56
CA MET A 10 12.84 -1.64 -3.58
C MET A 10 13.31 -1.33 -5.01
N ALA A 11 13.15 -0.08 -5.45
CA ALA A 11 13.60 0.38 -6.76
C ALA A 11 14.09 1.83 -6.67
N ALA A 12 15.16 2.15 -7.40
CA ALA A 12 15.53 3.53 -7.66
C ALA A 12 14.51 4.12 -8.64
N THR A 13 13.66 5.03 -8.16
CA THR A 13 12.78 5.80 -9.03
C THR A 13 13.52 7.02 -9.56
N THR A 14 13.22 7.48 -10.78
CA THR A 14 13.73 8.77 -11.29
C THR A 14 13.21 9.96 -10.46
N CYS A 15 12.11 9.76 -9.74
CA CYS A 15 11.61 10.67 -8.72
C CYS A 15 12.38 10.47 -7.41
N VAL A 16 12.79 11.56 -6.73
CA VAL A 16 13.42 11.54 -5.38
C VAL A 16 12.40 11.18 -4.27
N GLN A 17 11.29 10.54 -4.64
CA GLN A 17 10.17 10.28 -3.76
C GLN A 17 10.36 8.97 -3.00
N ARG A 18 9.92 8.95 -1.74
CA ARG A 18 9.84 7.72 -0.95
C ARG A 18 8.93 6.72 -1.66
N THR A 19 9.31 5.45 -1.68
CA THR A 19 8.54 4.38 -2.34
C THR A 19 7.53 3.69 -1.42
N VAL A 20 7.41 4.17 -0.18
CA VAL A 20 6.46 3.66 0.82
C VAL A 20 5.03 3.99 0.37
N TRP A 21 4.16 2.99 0.45
CA TRP A 21 2.75 3.10 0.14
C TRP A 21 2.02 3.91 1.20
N ARG A 22 0.98 4.62 0.78
CA ARG A 22 0.01 5.28 1.64
C ARG A 22 -1.36 5.33 0.97
N ILE A 23 -2.42 5.37 1.77
CA ILE A 23 -3.75 5.75 1.28
C ILE A 23 -3.76 7.26 1.00
N GLY A 24 -4.10 7.62 -0.22
CA GLY A 24 -4.29 8.99 -0.66
C GLY A 24 -5.56 9.63 -0.09
N VAL A 25 -5.65 10.95 -0.21
CA VAL A 25 -6.93 11.65 -0.02
C VAL A 25 -7.93 11.20 -1.09
N ALA A 26 -9.23 11.44 -0.85
CA ALA A 26 -10.24 11.16 -1.86
C ALA A 26 -9.95 11.99 -3.11
N ASP A 27 -9.89 11.34 -4.26
CA ASP A 27 -9.76 11.99 -5.54
C ASP A 27 -11.01 12.81 -5.83
N TRP A 28 -10.81 14.04 -6.31
CA TRP A 28 -11.91 14.99 -6.50
C TRP A 28 -12.82 14.63 -7.68
N THR A 29 -12.31 13.84 -8.65
CA THR A 29 -13.09 13.42 -9.83
C THR A 29 -13.82 12.11 -9.54
N THR A 30 -13.12 11.12 -8.97
CA THR A 30 -13.69 9.78 -8.79
C THR A 30 -14.26 9.52 -7.40
N GLY A 31 -13.95 10.37 -6.42
CA GLY A 31 -14.27 10.16 -5.00
C GLY A 31 -13.44 9.05 -4.34
N ARG A 32 -12.57 8.37 -5.08
CA ARG A 32 -11.85 7.18 -4.61
C ARG A 32 -10.58 7.54 -3.87
N ARG A 33 -10.19 6.71 -2.90
CA ARG A 33 -8.90 6.83 -2.21
C ARG A 33 -7.91 5.83 -2.78
N TYR A 34 -7.04 6.30 -3.68
CA TYR A 34 -6.03 5.43 -4.28
C TYR A 34 -4.85 5.16 -3.36
N VAL A 35 -4.21 4.02 -3.56
CA VAL A 35 -2.87 3.77 -3.03
C VAL A 35 -1.87 4.62 -3.81
N ARG A 36 -1.06 5.40 -3.09
CA ARG A 36 -0.02 6.28 -3.63
C ARG A 36 1.32 5.92 -3.01
N ILE A 37 2.41 6.29 -3.68
CA ILE A 37 3.76 6.31 -3.09
C ILE A 37 4.03 7.66 -2.40
N GLY A 38 5.16 7.79 -1.71
CA GLY A 38 5.54 9.01 -0.98
C GLY A 38 5.26 8.95 0.53
N GLY A 39 4.91 7.78 1.06
CA GLY A 39 4.71 7.56 2.49
C GLY A 39 5.99 7.68 3.31
N VAL A 40 5.84 7.59 4.64
CA VAL A 40 6.94 7.56 5.60
C VAL A 40 7.09 6.14 6.13
N LEU A 41 8.32 5.62 6.16
CA LEU A 41 8.59 4.31 6.75
C LEU A 41 8.60 4.42 8.28
N GLY A 42 7.89 3.52 8.96
CA GLY A 42 7.83 3.42 10.41
C GLY A 42 7.05 4.54 11.09
N ARG A 43 7.47 4.89 12.32
CA ARG A 43 6.84 5.91 13.19
C ARG A 43 5.33 5.68 13.41
N PRO A 44 4.92 4.52 13.96
CA PRO A 44 3.50 4.20 14.14
C PRO A 44 2.82 5.26 15.01
N GLY A 45 1.71 5.81 14.52
CA GLY A 45 0.97 6.86 15.22
C GLY A 45 0.06 7.63 14.27
N ALA A 46 -0.58 8.68 14.79
CA ALA A 46 -1.54 9.49 14.04
C ALA A 46 -0.94 10.11 12.75
N GLU A 47 0.32 10.53 12.80
CA GLU A 47 1.00 11.18 11.66
C GLU A 47 1.22 10.24 10.47
N THR A 48 1.38 8.94 10.73
CA THR A 48 1.66 7.92 9.71
C THR A 48 0.51 6.93 9.54
N VAL A 49 -0.67 7.22 10.08
CA VAL A 49 -1.79 6.27 10.13
C VAL A 49 -2.19 5.76 8.73
N ARG A 50 -1.96 6.55 7.68
CA ARG A 50 -2.33 6.21 6.28
C ARG A 50 -1.31 5.31 5.59
N GLU A 51 -0.17 5.07 6.21
CA GLU A 51 0.98 4.33 5.67
C GLU A 51 0.99 2.85 6.12
N TRP A 52 -0.01 2.43 6.92
CA TRP A 52 -0.08 1.09 7.51
C TRP A 52 -1.15 0.23 6.85
N PHE A 53 -0.71 -0.90 6.32
CA PHE A 53 -1.52 -1.89 5.63
C PHE A 53 -1.49 -3.22 6.39
N LYS A 54 -2.40 -4.10 6.01
CA LYS A 54 -2.52 -5.47 6.51
C LYS A 54 -2.49 -6.43 5.34
N ILE A 55 -1.81 -7.57 5.51
CA ILE A 55 -1.79 -8.65 4.53
C ILE A 55 -2.44 -9.87 5.17
N GLU A 56 -3.51 -10.37 4.56
CA GLU A 56 -4.34 -11.41 5.14
C GLU A 56 -4.54 -12.55 4.16
N LYS A 57 -4.58 -13.78 4.68
CA LYS A 57 -4.87 -14.96 3.86
C LYS A 57 -6.30 -14.83 3.32
N TYR A 58 -6.46 -15.07 2.01
CA TYR A 58 -7.75 -15.00 1.33
C TYR A 58 -7.83 -16.06 0.23
N GLY A 59 -8.66 -17.08 0.46
CA GLY A 59 -8.75 -18.25 -0.42
C GLY A 59 -7.39 -18.94 -0.60
N LYS A 60 -6.93 -19.03 -1.85
CA LYS A 60 -5.63 -19.63 -2.23
C LYS A 60 -4.45 -18.66 -2.21
N GLY A 61 -4.68 -17.38 -1.88
CA GLY A 61 -3.63 -16.35 -1.86
C GLY A 61 -3.79 -15.43 -0.66
N TYR A 62 -3.42 -14.17 -0.88
CA TYR A 62 -3.52 -13.10 0.11
C TYR A 62 -4.27 -11.91 -0.48
N LYS A 63 -4.84 -11.09 0.39
CA LYS A 63 -5.38 -9.78 0.07
C LYS A 63 -4.63 -8.72 0.89
N ILE A 64 -4.69 -7.49 0.41
CA ILE A 64 -4.18 -6.32 1.14
C ILE A 64 -5.39 -5.57 1.68
N GLY A 65 -5.37 -5.25 2.96
CA GLY A 65 -6.37 -4.42 3.62
C GLY A 65 -5.74 -3.16 4.22
N TYR A 66 -6.61 -2.19 4.53
CA TYR A 66 -6.28 -0.99 5.27
C TYR A 66 -7.28 -0.86 6.42
N CYS A 67 -6.81 -1.08 7.64
CA CYS A 67 -7.55 -0.84 8.87
C CYS A 67 -6.53 -0.74 10.01
N PRO A 68 -5.74 0.35 10.04
CA PRO A 68 -4.57 0.46 10.89
C PRO A 68 -4.93 0.51 12.37
N SER A 69 -4.14 -0.18 13.19
CA SER A 69 -4.28 -0.20 14.67
C SER A 69 -3.19 0.61 15.39
N VAL A 70 -2.31 1.29 14.65
CA VAL A 70 -1.22 2.12 15.19
C VAL A 70 -1.66 3.41 15.89
N CYS A 71 -2.95 3.76 15.79
CA CYS A 71 -3.54 4.93 16.43
C CYS A 71 -4.98 4.59 16.84
N SER A 72 -5.22 4.37 18.14
CA SER A 72 -6.52 3.97 18.67
C SER A 72 -7.60 5.06 18.59
N GLU A 73 -7.20 6.32 18.65
CA GLU A 73 -8.12 7.47 18.62
C GLU A 73 -8.43 7.96 17.19
N CYS A 74 -7.64 7.52 16.21
CA CYS A 74 -7.79 7.93 14.83
C CYS A 74 -9.03 7.29 14.20
N ARG A 75 -9.91 8.14 13.63
CA ARG A 75 -11.03 7.66 12.80
C ARG A 75 -10.56 7.52 11.35
N VAL A 76 -10.41 6.26 10.92
CA VAL A 76 -10.04 5.91 9.55
C VAL A 76 -11.13 5.04 8.93
N GLU A 77 -11.32 5.17 7.63
CA GLU A 77 -12.20 4.27 6.89
C GLU A 77 -11.45 2.96 6.66
N CYS A 78 -11.97 1.87 7.22
CA CYS A 78 -11.42 0.53 7.03
C CYS A 78 -11.97 -0.10 5.75
N GLY A 79 -11.13 -0.84 5.04
CA GLY A 79 -11.54 -1.55 3.84
C GLY A 79 -10.43 -2.36 3.20
N GLU A 80 -10.81 -3.12 2.18
CA GLU A 80 -9.87 -3.87 1.36
C GLU A 80 -9.23 -2.97 0.31
N VAL A 81 -8.01 -3.31 -0.10
CA VAL A 81 -7.37 -2.69 -1.27
C VAL A 81 -7.77 -3.49 -2.51
N GLY A 82 -8.60 -2.87 -3.35
CA GLY A 82 -9.10 -3.44 -4.59
C GLY A 82 -8.50 -2.80 -5.84
N VAL A 83 -8.96 -3.27 -7.01
CA VAL A 83 -8.56 -2.76 -8.31
C VAL A 83 -9.67 -1.90 -8.92
N PHE A 84 -9.31 -0.72 -9.39
CA PHE A 84 -10.14 0.15 -10.22
C PHE A 84 -9.56 0.24 -11.62
N VAL A 85 -10.40 0.10 -12.65
CA VAL A 85 -9.99 0.22 -14.05
C VAL A 85 -10.45 1.56 -14.58
N GLU A 86 -9.49 2.41 -14.98
CA GLU A 86 -9.72 3.78 -15.44
C GLU A 86 -8.78 4.06 -16.61
N ASP A 87 -9.33 4.48 -17.75
CA ASP A 87 -8.56 4.78 -18.98
C ASP A 87 -7.58 3.65 -19.37
N GLY A 88 -8.03 2.40 -19.25
CA GLY A 88 -7.22 1.22 -19.52
C GLY A 88 -6.12 0.93 -18.49
N ARG A 89 -5.99 1.74 -17.43
CA ARG A 89 -5.04 1.54 -16.33
C ARG A 89 -5.72 0.88 -15.14
N ARG A 90 -4.94 0.08 -14.41
CA ARG A 90 -5.37 -0.58 -13.18
C ARG A 90 -4.78 0.13 -11.98
N TRP A 91 -5.63 0.77 -11.20
CA TRP A 91 -5.26 1.48 -9.99
C TRP A 91 -5.61 0.65 -8.76
N LEU A 92 -4.73 0.68 -7.77
CA LEU A 92 -5.06 0.17 -6.44
C LEU A 92 -5.72 1.27 -5.63
N GLY A 93 -6.75 0.94 -4.87
CA GLY A 93 -7.40 1.89 -3.97
C GLY A 93 -8.22 1.20 -2.89
N LEU A 94 -8.63 1.99 -1.91
CA LEU A 94 -9.51 1.54 -0.85
C LEU A 94 -10.91 1.28 -1.41
N GLY A 95 -11.44 0.08 -1.16
CA GLY A 95 -12.70 -0.40 -1.70
C GLY A 95 -12.55 -1.18 -3.02
N GLY A 96 -13.69 -1.65 -3.54
CA GLY A 96 -13.74 -2.50 -4.74
C GLY A 96 -13.50 -3.98 -4.46
N GLN A 97 -13.37 -4.78 -5.53
CA GLN A 97 -13.09 -6.21 -5.40
C GLN A 97 -11.63 -6.41 -4.97
N PRO A 98 -11.35 -7.16 -3.88
CA PRO A 98 -10.00 -7.36 -3.39
C PRO A 98 -9.10 -8.00 -4.45
N LEU A 99 -7.88 -7.46 -4.60
CA LEU A 99 -6.88 -8.09 -5.45
C LEU A 99 -6.28 -9.29 -4.72
N VAL A 100 -6.51 -10.50 -5.24
CA VAL A 100 -5.89 -11.72 -4.71
C VAL A 100 -4.49 -11.84 -5.27
N ILE A 101 -3.49 -11.83 -4.38
CA ILE A 101 -2.06 -11.85 -4.73
C ILE A 101 -1.34 -13.05 -4.12
N ALA A 102 -0.20 -13.39 -4.72
CA ALA A 102 0.78 -14.32 -4.17
C ALA A 102 2.14 -13.63 -4.11
N PHE A 103 2.93 -13.94 -3.08
CA PHE A 103 4.28 -13.38 -2.93
C PHE A 103 5.31 -14.31 -3.55
N LYS A 104 6.09 -13.79 -4.49
CA LYS A 104 7.26 -14.48 -5.05
C LYS A 104 8.53 -13.86 -4.47
N LYS A 105 9.36 -14.67 -3.83
CA LYS A 105 10.67 -14.23 -3.34
C LYS A 105 11.56 -13.83 -4.52
N VAL A 106 12.15 -12.64 -4.45
CA VAL A 106 13.14 -12.15 -5.41
C VAL A 106 14.55 -12.41 -4.88
N VAL A 107 15.49 -12.70 -5.79
CA VAL A 107 16.93 -12.74 -5.49
C VAL A 107 17.50 -11.38 -5.91
N ILE A 108 17.86 -10.55 -4.94
CA ILE A 108 18.50 -9.26 -5.20
C ILE A 108 19.96 -9.53 -5.52
N LYS A 109 20.38 -9.30 -6.77
CA LYS A 109 21.81 -9.26 -7.10
C LYS A 109 22.36 -7.92 -6.63
N PRO A 110 23.51 -7.88 -5.91
CA PRO A 110 24.18 -6.63 -5.62
C PRO A 110 24.40 -5.85 -6.92
N LEU A 111 24.23 -4.52 -6.91
CA LEU A 111 24.68 -3.71 -8.04
C LEU A 111 26.20 -3.90 -8.15
N GLU A 112 26.65 -4.52 -9.24
CA GLU A 112 28.05 -4.45 -9.65
C GLU A 112 28.34 -2.99 -10.02
N VAL A 113 28.87 -2.22 -9.08
CA VAL A 113 29.49 -0.92 -9.39
C VAL A 113 30.81 -1.25 -10.09
N LYS A 114 30.79 -1.24 -11.42
CA LYS A 114 32.02 -1.29 -12.21
C LYS A 114 32.67 0.09 -12.11
N PHE A 115 33.82 0.14 -11.44
CA PHE A 115 34.74 1.27 -11.48
C PHE A 115 35.52 1.27 -12.81
#